data_AF-A0A4Y2IXW3-F1
#
_entry.id   AF-A0A4Y2IXW3-F1
#
_cell.length_a   1.000
_cell.length_b   1.000
_cell.length_c   1.000
_cell.angle_alpha   90.00
_cell.angle_beta   90.00
_cell.angle_gamma   90.00
#
_symmetry.space_group_name_H-M   'P 1'
#
loop_
_entity.id
_entity.type
_entity.pdbx_description
1 polymer ?
#
loop_
_entity_poly.entity_id
_entity_poly.type
_entity_poly.pdbx_seq_one_letter_code
_entity_poly.pdbx_strand_id
1 'polypeptide(L)'
;MFDAPRPLCLGDGQCTYARGIVDIQVEMLVKGKWNPGSLNNVWYISESRQNLFSSGAALDKGLIEFANNKQREFRNKNGDTVGIRSNSVYKLLFMYLFQNLLV
;
A
#
# COMPACT_ATOMS: atom_id res chain seq x y z
N MET A 1 16.58 -5.52 -6.50
CA MET A 1 15.80 -6.58 -7.20
C MET A 1 16.20 -7.95 -6.67
N PHE A 2 15.35 -8.96 -6.82
CA PHE A 2 15.71 -10.34 -6.48
C PHE A 2 16.37 -11.04 -7.68
N ASP A 3 17.26 -11.99 -7.41
CA ASP A 3 17.88 -12.82 -8.45
C ASP A 3 16.87 -13.74 -9.15
N ALA A 4 15.81 -14.13 -8.43
CA ALA A 4 14.66 -14.87 -8.96
C ALA A 4 13.36 -14.31 -8.36
N PRO A 5 12.23 -14.31 -9.12
CA PRO A 5 10.94 -13.90 -8.59
C PRO A 5 10.53 -14.71 -7.36
N ARG A 6 9.96 -14.05 -6.35
CA ARG A 6 9.52 -14.68 -5.10
C ARG A 6 7.99 -14.83 -5.10
N PRO A 7 7.45 -16.00 -4.72
CA PRO A 7 6.01 -16.21 -4.67
C PRO A 7 5.36 -15.37 -3.56
N LEU A 8 4.14 -14.90 -3.81
CA LEU A 8 3.30 -14.16 -2.88
C LEU A 8 1.85 -14.65 -3.00
N CYS A 9 1.21 -14.97 -1.88
CA CYS A 9 -0.21 -15.27 -1.85
C CYS A 9 -1.02 -13.99 -1.63
N LEU A 10 -2.03 -13.79 -2.47
CA LEU A 10 -2.99 -12.70 -2.36
C LEU A 10 -4.11 -13.08 -1.38
N GLY A 11 -4.85 -12.06 -0.92
CA GLY A 11 -5.96 -12.27 0.01
C GLY A 11 -7.13 -13.08 -0.55
N ASP A 12 -7.21 -13.23 -1.87
CA ASP A 12 -8.20 -14.07 -2.57
C ASP A 12 -7.69 -15.50 -2.83
N GLY A 13 -6.50 -15.85 -2.32
CA GLY A 13 -5.87 -17.17 -2.49
C GLY A 13 -5.09 -17.34 -3.79
N GLN A 14 -5.08 -16.35 -4.70
CA GLN A 14 -4.26 -16.42 -5.90
C GLN A 14 -2.77 -16.24 -5.55
N CYS A 15 -1.89 -16.95 -6.27
CA CYS A 15 -0.45 -16.79 -6.14
C CYS A 15 0.08 -15.88 -7.26
N THR A 16 0.92 -14.93 -6.90
CA THR A 16 1.66 -14.07 -7.83
C THR A 16 3.16 -14.11 -7.52
N TYR A 17 3.97 -13.42 -8.32
CA TYR A 17 5.41 -13.36 -8.14
C TYR A 17 5.88 -11.92 -8.07
N ALA A 18 6.62 -11.59 -7.02
CA ALA A 18 7.28 -10.32 -6.88
C ALA A 18 8.72 -10.39 -7.39
N ARG A 19 9.17 -9.37 -8.12
CA ARG A 19 10.51 -9.29 -8.70
C ARG A 19 11.52 -8.55 -7.80
N GLY A 20 11.03 -7.87 -6.77
CA GLY A 20 11.89 -7.15 -5.84
C GLY A 20 11.11 -6.51 -4.70
N ILE A 21 11.87 -5.95 -3.77
CA ILE A 21 11.39 -4.98 -2.79
C ILE A 21 12.02 -3.63 -3.16
N VAL A 22 11.20 -2.59 -3.18
CA VAL A 22 11.59 -1.24 -3.56
C VAL A 22 11.00 -0.22 -2.58
N ASP A 23 11.62 0.95 -2.53
CA ASP A 23 11.07 2.13 -1.89
C ASP A 23 10.51 3.05 -2.97
N ILE A 24 9.31 3.57 -2.77
CA ILE A 24 8.62 4.43 -3.74
C ILE A 24 8.24 5.77 -3.13
N GLN A 25 8.27 6.82 -3.94
CA GLN A 25 7.73 8.13 -3.58
C GLN A 25 6.24 8.18 -3.89
N VAL A 26 5.47 8.81 -3.00
CA VAL A 26 4.02 8.96 -3.11
C VAL A 26 3.61 10.35 -2.63
N GLU A 27 2.45 10.82 -3.07
CA GLU A 27 1.72 11.87 -2.37
C GLU A 27 0.69 11.24 -1.45
N MET A 28 0.61 11.73 -0.22
CA MET A 28 -0.32 11.26 0.80
C MET A 28 -1.32 12.38 1.12
N LEU A 29 -2.61 12.09 1.01
CA LEU A 29 -3.67 13.02 1.40
C LEU A 29 -3.85 12.94 2.92
N VAL A 30 -3.30 13.93 3.61
CA VAL A 30 -3.36 14.07 5.08
C VAL A 30 -4.11 15.36 5.39
N LYS A 31 -5.20 15.27 6.16
CA LYS A 31 -6.06 16.41 6.54
C LYS A 31 -6.51 17.26 5.33
N GLY A 32 -6.86 16.58 4.22
CA GLY A 32 -7.33 17.24 3.00
C GLY A 32 -6.24 17.91 2.15
N LYS A 33 -4.96 17.75 2.50
CA LYS A 33 -3.83 18.27 1.73
C LYS A 33 -2.96 17.12 1.23
N TRP A 34 -2.54 17.17 -0.04
CA TRP A 34 -1.54 16.25 -0.58
C TRP A 34 -0.16 16.66 -0.08
N ASN A 35 0.56 15.72 0.52
CA ASN A 35 1.91 15.92 1.04
C ASN A 35 2.84 14.85 0.44
N PRO A 36 4.07 15.19 0.03
CA PRO A 36 5.03 14.18 -0.41
C PRO A 36 5.39 13.24 0.74
N GLY A 37 5.63 11.98 0.42
CA GLY A 37 6.07 10.96 1.35
C GLY A 37 6.65 9.75 0.61
N SER A 38 7.03 8.72 1.37
CA SER A 38 7.54 7.48 0.80
C SER A 38 6.85 6.25 1.39
N LEU A 39 6.75 5.21 0.59
CA LEU A 39 6.44 3.86 1.05
C LEU A 39 7.69 3.02 0.91
N ASN A 40 8.24 2.60 2.04
CA ASN A 40 9.46 1.81 2.07
C ASN A 40 9.12 0.33 2.15
N ASN A 41 10.00 -0.55 1.67
CA ASN A 41 9.84 -2.00 1.68
C ASN A 41 8.52 -2.44 1.03
N VAL A 42 8.30 -2.04 -0.22
CA VAL A 42 7.12 -2.41 -1.03
C VAL A 42 7.49 -3.50 -2.03
N TRP A 43 6.64 -4.52 -2.16
CA TRP A 43 6.84 -5.57 -3.16
C TRP A 43 6.53 -5.06 -4.56
N TYR A 44 7.47 -5.23 -5.49
CA TYR A 44 7.29 -4.90 -6.90
C TYR A 44 6.80 -6.12 -7.68
N ILE A 45 5.58 -6.02 -8.23
CA ILE A 45 4.94 -7.06 -9.04
C ILE A 45 4.70 -6.47 -10.43
N SER A 46 5.51 -6.86 -11.41
CA SER A 46 5.48 -6.28 -12.76
C SER A 46 4.22 -6.60 -13.56
N GLU A 47 3.53 -7.69 -13.22
CA GLU A 47 2.37 -8.18 -13.98
C GLU A 47 1.04 -7.66 -13.44
N SER A 48 1.05 -6.98 -12.30
CA SER A 48 -0.16 -6.40 -11.73
C SER A 48 -0.41 -5.02 -12.30
N ARG A 49 -1.61 -4.79 -12.84
CA ARG A 49 -2.11 -3.44 -13.18
C ARG A 49 -2.73 -2.72 -11.98
N GLN A 50 -2.78 -3.38 -10.83
CA GLN A 50 -3.41 -2.87 -9.61
C GLN A 50 -2.42 -2.83 -8.45
N ASN A 51 -2.55 -1.81 -7.60
CA ASN A 51 -1.82 -1.74 -6.34
C ASN A 51 -2.47 -2.67 -5.32
N LEU A 52 -1.68 -3.56 -4.74
CA LEU A 52 -2.13 -4.46 -3.69
C LEU A 52 -1.79 -3.86 -2.33
N PHE A 53 -2.75 -3.94 -1.41
CA PHE A 53 -2.59 -3.47 -0.04
C PHE A 53 -2.83 -4.62 0.93
N SER A 54 -1.87 -4.85 1.82
CA SER A 54 -1.97 -5.85 2.89
C SER A 54 -2.21 -5.15 4.22
N SER A 55 -3.32 -5.49 4.89
CA SER A 55 -3.59 -4.99 6.26
C SER A 55 -2.49 -5.44 7.23
N GLY A 56 -2.08 -6.72 7.18
CA GLY A 56 -1.00 -7.23 8.03
C GLY A 56 0.30 -6.43 7.88
N ALA A 57 0.74 -6.19 6.64
CA ALA A 57 1.94 -5.40 6.39
C ALA A 57 1.80 -3.93 6.82
N ALA A 58 0.58 -3.37 6.80
CA ALA A 58 0.31 -2.04 7.32
C ALA A 58 0.43 -1.99 8.85
N LEU A 59 -0.10 -3.00 9.55
CA LEU A 59 0.02 -3.14 11.01
C LEU A 59 1.48 -3.33 11.43
N ASP A 60 2.24 -4.18 10.71
CA ASP A 60 3.68 -4.39 10.96
C ASP A 60 4.50 -3.10 10.82
N LYS A 61 4.02 -2.16 9.99
CA LYS A 61 4.62 -0.83 9.79
C LYS A 61 4.08 0.24 10.76
N GLY A 62 3.30 -0.17 11.76
CA GLY A 62 2.79 0.71 12.82
C GLY A 62 1.56 1.54 12.45
N LEU A 63 0.86 1.18 11.37
CA LEU A 63 -0.49 1.71 11.13
C LEU A 63 -1.48 1.02 12.07
N ILE A 64 -2.53 1.75 12.45
CA ILE A 64 -3.59 1.23 13.31
C ILE A 64 -4.84 1.04 12.48
N GLU A 65 -5.34 -0.19 12.42
CA GLU A 65 -6.64 -0.49 11.80
C GLU A 65 -7.77 -0.22 12.81
N PHE A 66 -8.70 0.66 12.42
CA PHE A 66 -9.97 0.87 13.11
C PHE A 66 -11.08 0.26 12.27
N ALA A 67 -11.84 -0.67 12.84
CA ALA A 67 -12.97 -1.29 12.17
C ALA A 67 -14.23 -1.15 13.02
N ASN A 68 -15.33 -0.73 12.40
CA ASN A 68 -16.67 -0.84 12.97
C ASN A 68 -17.60 -1.55 11.97
N ASN A 69 -18.87 -1.68 12.32
CA ASN A 69 -19.88 -2.33 11.48
C ASN A 69 -20.19 -1.60 10.15
N LYS A 70 -19.66 -0.39 9.94
CA LYS A 70 -19.91 0.45 8.75
C LYS A 70 -18.66 0.69 7.91
N GLN A 71 -17.49 0.84 8.52
CA GLN A 71 -16.26 1.23 7.83
C GLN A 71 -15.01 0.64 8.48
N ARG A 72 -13.93 0.61 7.70
CA ARG A 72 -12.57 0.39 8.20
C ARG A 72 -11.68 1.55 7.80
N GLU A 73 -10.78 1.92 8.69
CA GLU A 73 -9.82 2.99 8.50
C GLU A 73 -8.43 2.53 8.93
N PHE A 74 -7.40 2.98 8.22
CA PHE A 74 -6.03 2.91 8.69
C PHE A 74 -5.59 4.29 9.11
N ARG A 75 -4.99 4.39 10.30
CA ARG A 75 -4.45 5.65 10.83
C ARG A 75 -2.96 5.55 11.07
N ASN A 76 -2.26 6.65 10.86
CA ASN A 76 -0.86 6.79 11.27
C ASN A 76 -0.76 6.98 12.80
N LYS A 77 0.46 6.99 13.32
CA LYS A 77 0.76 7.23 14.75
C LYS A 77 0.26 8.57 15.30
N ASN A 78 -0.02 9.56 14.43
CA ASN A 78 -0.54 10.87 14.81
C ASN A 78 -2.08 10.88 14.85
N GLY A 79 -2.74 9.75 14.54
CA GLY A 79 -4.19 9.64 14.46
C GLY A 79 -4.79 10.11 13.14
N ASP A 80 -3.99 10.45 12.14
CA ASP A 80 -4.50 10.86 10.83
C ASP A 80 -4.90 9.65 10.00
N THR A 81 -6.09 9.70 9.39
CA THR A 81 -6.56 8.66 8.46
C THR A 81 -5.75 8.68 7.17
N VAL A 82 -5.19 7.53 6.81
CA VAL A 82 -4.36 7.31 5.61
C VAL A 82 -4.94 6.27 4.66
N GLY A 83 -6.02 5.59 5.06
CA GLY A 83 -6.78 4.69 4.18
C GLY A 83 -8.18 4.45 4.72
N ILE A 84 -9.15 4.27 3.82
CA ILE A 84 -10.56 4.05 4.15
C ILE A 84 -11.09 2.89 3.31
N ARG A 85 -11.79 1.94 3.92
CA ARG A 85 -12.58 0.93 3.21
C ARG A 85 -13.98 1.47 2.96
N SER A 86 -14.37 1.55 1.69
CA SER A 86 -15.72 1.91 1.25
C SER A 86 -16.19 0.92 0.19
N ASN A 87 -17.42 0.43 0.29
CA ASN A 87 -18.03 -0.52 -0.66
C ASN A 87 -17.12 -1.72 -0.97
N SER A 88 -16.56 -2.33 0.07
CA SER A 88 -15.65 -3.49 -0.01
C SER A 88 -14.27 -3.23 -0.64
N VAL A 89 -13.95 -2.01 -1.06
CA VAL A 89 -12.63 -1.64 -1.59
C VAL A 89 -11.90 -0.74 -0.61
N TYR A 90 -10.62 -1.03 -0.36
CA TYR A 90 -9.74 -0.10 0.35
C TYR A 90 -9.29 1.00 -0.62
N LYS A 91 -9.66 2.24 -0.31
CA LYS A 91 -9.07 3.44 -0.90
C LYS A 91 -7.97 3.91 0.03
N LEU A 92 -6.74 3.68 -0.37
CA LEU A 92 -5.61 4.33 0.26
C LEU A 92 -5.58 5.79 -0.18
N LEU A 93 -5.29 6.68 0.75
CA LEU A 93 -5.19 8.10 0.50
C LEU A 93 -3.77 8.44 0.02
N PHE A 94 -3.24 7.65 -0.92
CA PHE A 94 -1.92 7.83 -1.51
C PHE A 94 -2.02 7.81 -3.04
N MET A 95 -1.23 8.65 -3.69
CA MET A 95 -1.03 8.67 -5.13
C MET A 95 0.43 8.37 -5.43
N TYR A 96 0.69 7.40 -6.32
CA TYR A 96 2.06 7.10 -6.75
C TYR A 96 2.62 8.27 -7.55
N LEU A 97 3.78 8.79 -7.13
CA LEU A 97 4.53 9.74 -7.92
C LEU A 97 5.41 8.93 -8.87
N PHE A 98 5.06 8.95 -10.16
CA PHE A 98 5.84 8.26 -11.18
C PHE A 98 7.28 8.76 -11.15
N GLN A 99 8.21 7.94 -10.64
CA GLN A 99 9.62 8.16 -10.87
C GLN A 99 9.94 7.64 -12.26
N ASN A 100 10.53 8.49 -13.10
CA ASN A 100 11.09 8.11 -14.39
C ASN A 100 12.16 7.02 -14.14
N LEU A 101 11.76 5.75 -14.18
CA LEU A 101 12.71 4.65 -14.32
C LEU A 101 13.18 4.68 -15.78
N LEU A 102 14.30 5.35 -16.03
CA LEU A 102 15.13 5.03 -17.19
C LEU A 102 15.58 3.58 -16.98
N VAL A 103 15.01 2.67 -17.80
CA VAL A 103 15.47 1.29 -17.97
C VAL A 103 16.72 1.31 -18.84
#